data_AF-A0A3Q2ZQT9-F1
#
_entry.id   AF-A0A3Q2ZQT9-F1
#
_cell.length_a   1.000
_cell.length_b   1.000
_cell.length_c   1.000
_cell.angle_alpha   90.00
_cell.angle_beta   90.00
_cell.angle_gamma   90.00
#
_symmetry.space_group_name_H-M   'P 1'
#
loop_
_entity.id
_entity.type
_entity.pdbx_description
1 polymer ?
#
loop_
_entity_poly.entity_id
_entity_poly.type
_entity_poly.pdbx_seq_one_letter_code
_entity_poly.pdbx_strand_id
1 'polypeptide(L)'
;MIAAHRAGIPVFVTGGIGGVHRDGQNSLDISADLTELGRTPIAVVSAGVKSILDIGRTLEFLETQGVCVVTYGTSKSFPAFFTPDSGFPSAYNVQNPSEAAKLIAGTLSLGLQSGVLIAVPVPEEHAAVGQQIEEAIQAASEGVAGKDVTPFILQKVNELTGGKSLQANIALIHNNAKVGSQIACALSKQMRERTPNGLINHPENLSTKTLHFGQLNPGSVCQTFGGVGRNIADSLSRLGHQPLLVSATGDDANSDVVLNYCKHMNTSGVARLEKQSTATYCAVITQNGELSLELGDMDIHQQINENYVSQFERQISSATLVCLDGNIPISAINYVCSLAGKHNINVWYEPTNAEKARKPFLSDAWKSLSYSSPNLAELCTMNKTLGLKTPEGDMFFLNAFRGSQQNPSSRVAQTTLC
;
A
#
# COMPACT_ATOMS: atom_id res chain seq x y z
N MET A 1 -1.24 2.72 -10.70
CA MET A 1 -0.55 1.86 -11.70
C MET A 1 0.81 2.43 -12.08
N ILE A 2 0.89 3.54 -12.82
CA ILE A 2 2.15 4.24 -13.21
C ILE A 2 3.19 4.31 -12.08
N ALA A 3 2.83 4.95 -10.96
CA ALA A 3 3.76 5.17 -9.84
C ALA A 3 4.25 3.84 -9.23
N ALA A 4 3.35 2.87 -9.06
CA ALA A 4 3.69 1.54 -8.54
C ALA A 4 4.67 0.82 -9.46
N HIS A 5 4.40 0.78 -10.77
CA HIS A 5 5.30 0.15 -11.74
C HIS A 5 6.69 0.81 -11.74
N ARG A 6 6.76 2.15 -11.77
CA ARG A 6 8.04 2.88 -11.70
C ARG A 6 8.78 2.66 -10.38
N ALA A 7 8.04 2.47 -9.27
CA ALA A 7 8.63 2.10 -7.99
C ALA A 7 9.09 0.63 -7.92
N GLY A 8 8.84 -0.18 -8.97
CA GLY A 8 9.18 -1.60 -9.01
C GLY A 8 8.19 -2.48 -8.23
N ILE A 9 6.95 -2.02 -8.04
CA ILE A 9 5.87 -2.76 -7.36
C ILE A 9 5.01 -3.46 -8.43
N PRO A 10 5.08 -4.80 -8.55
CA PRO A 10 4.45 -5.54 -9.65
C PRO A 10 2.97 -5.88 -9.43
N VAL A 11 2.46 -5.76 -8.19
CA VAL A 11 1.08 -6.11 -7.83
C VAL A 11 0.40 -4.90 -7.19
N PHE A 12 -0.74 -4.50 -7.73
CA PHE A 12 -1.58 -3.42 -7.24
C PHE A 12 -2.98 -3.96 -6.94
N VAL A 13 -3.53 -3.62 -5.77
CA VAL A 13 -4.85 -4.09 -5.34
C VAL A 13 -5.81 -2.92 -5.26
N THR A 14 -7.04 -3.12 -5.72
CA THR A 14 -8.13 -2.16 -5.55
C THR A 14 -9.47 -2.89 -5.33
N GLY A 15 -10.53 -2.15 -5.04
CA GLY A 15 -11.88 -2.72 -4.99
C GLY A 15 -12.32 -3.21 -6.38
N GLY A 16 -12.32 -2.30 -7.37
CA GLY A 16 -12.80 -2.55 -8.72
C GLY A 16 -12.22 -1.53 -9.67
N ILE A 17 -11.82 -1.93 -10.87
CA ILE A 17 -11.27 -1.01 -11.87
C ILE A 17 -12.39 -0.14 -12.48
N GLY A 18 -12.02 1.01 -13.04
CA GLY A 18 -12.89 1.69 -13.99
C GLY A 18 -13.04 0.88 -15.29
N GLY A 19 -13.83 1.38 -16.23
CA GLY A 19 -14.17 0.66 -17.44
C GLY A 19 -14.95 1.52 -18.43
N VAL A 20 -15.58 0.88 -19.40
CA VAL A 20 -16.51 1.51 -20.34
C VAL A 20 -17.83 1.77 -19.62
N HIS A 21 -18.33 3.00 -19.65
CA HIS A 21 -19.62 3.31 -19.04
C HIS A 21 -20.79 2.68 -19.82
N ARG A 22 -21.94 2.50 -19.16
CA ARG A 22 -23.19 2.12 -19.83
C ARG A 22 -23.54 3.25 -20.83
N ASP A 23 -23.69 2.90 -22.11
CA ASP A 23 -23.75 3.81 -23.28
C ASP A 23 -22.40 4.36 -23.82
N GLY A 24 -21.27 3.81 -23.36
CA GLY A 24 -19.93 4.22 -23.78
C GLY A 24 -19.66 4.12 -25.29
N GLN A 25 -20.42 3.33 -26.03
CA GLN A 25 -20.34 3.27 -27.50
C GLN A 25 -20.80 4.57 -28.20
N ASN A 26 -21.64 5.36 -27.55
CA ASN A 26 -22.12 6.64 -28.05
C ASN A 26 -21.41 7.81 -27.35
N SER A 27 -21.30 7.75 -26.02
CA SER A 27 -20.70 8.83 -25.22
C SER A 27 -19.18 8.88 -25.26
N LEU A 28 -18.53 7.75 -25.58
CA LEU A 28 -17.09 7.54 -25.44
C LEU A 28 -16.57 7.80 -24.01
N ASP A 29 -17.46 7.68 -23.01
CA ASP A 29 -17.09 7.76 -21.60
C ASP A 29 -16.42 6.44 -21.18
N ILE A 30 -15.09 6.43 -21.30
CA ILE A 30 -14.22 5.27 -21.09
C ILE A 30 -13.13 5.65 -20.09
N SER A 31 -13.01 4.86 -19.01
CA SER A 31 -11.99 5.10 -18.00
C SER A 31 -10.57 5.00 -18.57
N ALA A 32 -9.73 5.97 -18.20
CA ALA A 32 -8.29 5.94 -18.45
C ALA A 32 -7.60 4.70 -17.85
N ASP A 33 -8.21 4.03 -16.85
CA ASP A 33 -7.71 2.78 -16.29
C ASP A 33 -7.46 1.71 -17.36
N LEU A 34 -8.31 1.62 -18.38
CA LEU A 34 -8.19 0.59 -19.41
C LEU A 34 -7.00 0.83 -20.32
N THR A 35 -6.81 2.09 -20.74
CA THR A 35 -5.63 2.48 -21.53
C THR A 35 -4.35 2.35 -20.70
N GLU A 36 -4.43 2.66 -19.40
CA GLU A 36 -3.32 2.51 -18.47
C GLU A 36 -2.91 1.04 -18.28
N LEU A 37 -3.87 0.13 -18.15
CA LEU A 37 -3.62 -1.31 -18.16
C LEU A 37 -2.98 -1.79 -19.46
N GLY A 38 -3.30 -1.19 -20.61
CA GLY A 38 -2.67 -1.53 -21.89
C GLY A 38 -1.19 -1.14 -22.01
N ARG A 39 -0.70 -0.21 -21.20
CA ARG A 39 0.63 0.41 -21.35
C ARG A 39 1.59 0.25 -20.16
N THR A 40 1.10 -0.28 -19.05
CA THR A 40 1.88 -0.39 -17.81
C THR A 40 1.96 -1.86 -17.36
N PRO A 41 3.16 -2.47 -17.33
CA PRO A 41 3.39 -3.84 -16.86
C PRO A 41 3.15 -3.98 -15.35
N ILE A 42 1.89 -4.16 -14.96
CA ILE A 42 1.48 -4.34 -13.57
C ILE A 42 0.32 -5.33 -13.49
N ALA A 43 0.31 -6.14 -12.44
CA ALA A 43 -0.83 -6.98 -12.11
C ALA A 43 -1.81 -6.19 -11.24
N VAL A 44 -3.06 -6.05 -11.68
CA VAL A 44 -4.13 -5.42 -10.91
C VAL A 44 -5.08 -6.49 -10.40
N VAL A 45 -5.22 -6.57 -9.08
CA VAL A 45 -6.15 -7.47 -8.39
C VAL A 45 -7.37 -6.67 -7.95
N SER A 46 -8.55 -7.09 -8.38
CA SER A 46 -9.80 -6.38 -8.09
C SER A 46 -11.00 -7.31 -8.18
N ALA A 47 -12.18 -6.87 -7.74
CA ALA A 47 -13.44 -7.61 -7.88
C ALA A 47 -14.04 -7.48 -9.28
N GLY A 48 -13.20 -7.36 -10.30
CA GLY A 48 -13.60 -7.04 -11.66
C GLY A 48 -13.77 -5.53 -11.87
N VAL A 49 -14.79 -5.17 -12.63
CA VAL A 49 -15.11 -3.79 -13.02
C VAL A 49 -16.21 -3.25 -12.11
N LYS A 50 -16.15 -1.97 -11.71
CA LYS A 50 -17.22 -1.38 -10.88
C LYS A 50 -18.60 -1.60 -11.52
N SER A 51 -19.58 -1.98 -10.72
CA SER A 51 -20.92 -2.39 -11.13
C SER A 51 -21.71 -1.39 -11.98
N ILE A 52 -21.42 -0.09 -11.86
CA ILE A 52 -22.06 0.97 -12.67
C ILE A 52 -21.67 0.96 -14.16
N LEU A 53 -20.71 0.12 -14.55
CA LEU A 53 -20.08 0.10 -15.86
C LEU A 53 -20.62 -1.03 -16.74
N ASP A 54 -20.21 -1.02 -18.01
CA ASP A 54 -20.51 -2.05 -18.99
C ASP A 54 -19.36 -3.07 -19.04
N ILE A 55 -19.59 -4.25 -18.45
CA ILE A 55 -18.58 -5.30 -18.34
C ILE A 55 -18.20 -5.86 -19.70
N GLY A 56 -19.18 -6.16 -20.56
CA GLY A 56 -18.94 -6.74 -21.89
C GLY A 56 -18.04 -5.83 -22.73
N ARG A 57 -18.38 -4.55 -22.82
CA ARG A 57 -17.56 -3.56 -23.56
C ARG A 57 -16.21 -3.33 -22.92
N THR A 58 -16.13 -3.40 -21.59
CA THR A 58 -14.85 -3.29 -20.89
C THR A 58 -13.92 -4.44 -21.23
N LEU A 59 -14.42 -5.68 -21.29
CA LEU A 59 -13.63 -6.84 -21.66
C LEU A 59 -13.14 -6.76 -23.12
N GLU A 60 -14.00 -6.37 -24.07
CA GLU A 60 -13.63 -6.13 -25.47
C GLU A 60 -12.55 -5.05 -25.61
N PHE A 61 -12.67 -3.96 -24.83
CA PHE A 61 -11.66 -2.90 -24.83
C PHE A 61 -10.33 -3.41 -24.27
N LEU A 62 -10.34 -4.16 -23.16
CA LEU A 62 -9.14 -4.74 -22.56
C LEU A 62 -8.45 -5.75 -23.50
N GLU A 63 -9.22 -6.56 -24.21
CA GLU A 63 -8.70 -7.44 -25.27
C GLU A 63 -8.01 -6.63 -26.36
N THR A 64 -8.64 -5.55 -26.84
CA THR A 64 -8.06 -4.64 -27.83
C THR A 64 -6.76 -3.99 -27.34
N GLN A 65 -6.65 -3.70 -26.04
CA GLN A 65 -5.45 -3.15 -25.42
C GLN A 65 -4.37 -4.22 -25.13
N GLY A 66 -4.61 -5.49 -25.45
CA GLY A 66 -3.68 -6.59 -25.18
C GLY A 66 -3.52 -6.90 -23.69
N VAL A 67 -4.51 -6.55 -22.86
CA VAL A 67 -4.49 -6.80 -21.41
C VAL A 67 -4.92 -8.24 -21.15
N CYS A 68 -4.09 -8.99 -20.42
CA CYS A 68 -4.44 -10.35 -20.02
C CYS A 68 -5.46 -10.29 -18.87
N VAL A 69 -6.69 -10.75 -19.11
CA VAL A 69 -7.76 -10.82 -18.09
C VAL A 69 -7.97 -12.26 -17.65
N VAL A 70 -7.88 -12.51 -16.35
CA VAL A 70 -8.12 -13.82 -15.74
C VAL A 70 -9.05 -13.73 -14.54
N THR A 71 -9.94 -14.71 -14.38
CA THR A 71 -10.71 -14.89 -13.14
C THR A 71 -9.89 -15.68 -12.12
N TYR A 72 -9.89 -15.25 -10.85
CA TYR A 72 -9.33 -16.01 -9.75
C TYR A 72 -10.36 -17.02 -9.20
N GLY A 73 -10.00 -18.30 -9.20
CA GLY A 73 -10.85 -19.40 -8.75
C GLY A 73 -10.99 -20.51 -9.79
N THR A 74 -11.95 -21.41 -9.58
CA THR A 74 -12.20 -22.57 -10.45
C THR A 74 -13.02 -22.23 -11.69
N SER A 75 -13.78 -21.13 -11.65
CA SER A 75 -14.64 -20.67 -12.74
C SER A 75 -13.92 -19.67 -13.64
N LYS A 76 -14.37 -19.59 -14.90
CA LYS A 76 -14.03 -18.51 -15.83
C LYS A 76 -15.01 -17.35 -15.79
N SER A 77 -16.13 -17.45 -15.05
CA SER A 77 -17.07 -16.34 -14.93
C SER A 77 -16.36 -15.10 -14.38
N PHE A 78 -16.52 -13.97 -15.05
CA PHE A 78 -15.96 -12.70 -14.64
C PHE A 78 -16.87 -12.07 -13.57
N PRO A 79 -16.37 -11.61 -12.42
CA PRO A 79 -17.19 -11.02 -11.36
C PRO A 79 -17.67 -9.61 -11.72
N ALA A 80 -18.88 -9.23 -11.27
CA ALA A 80 -19.46 -7.90 -11.45
C ALA A 80 -19.37 -7.07 -10.16
N PHE A 81 -18.18 -7.00 -9.55
CA PHE A 81 -17.91 -6.25 -8.31
C PHE A 81 -18.64 -6.82 -7.09
N PHE A 82 -19.96 -6.64 -6.99
CA PHE A 82 -20.78 -7.14 -5.89
C PHE A 82 -21.30 -8.56 -6.11
N THR A 83 -21.29 -9.08 -7.34
CA THR A 83 -21.69 -10.47 -7.62
C THR A 83 -20.50 -11.29 -8.14
N PRO A 84 -20.45 -12.60 -7.85
CA PRO A 84 -19.38 -13.46 -8.33
C PRO A 84 -19.49 -13.77 -9.84
N ASP A 85 -20.64 -13.50 -10.45
CA ASP A 85 -20.93 -13.76 -11.86
C ASP A 85 -21.57 -12.54 -12.52
N SER A 86 -21.00 -12.11 -13.65
CA SER A 86 -21.49 -11.02 -14.50
C SER A 86 -22.27 -11.50 -15.73
N GLY A 87 -22.30 -12.81 -16.00
CA GLY A 87 -22.75 -13.38 -17.27
C GLY A 87 -21.70 -13.33 -18.39
N PHE A 88 -20.53 -12.72 -18.15
CA PHE A 88 -19.40 -12.70 -19.09
C PHE A 88 -18.25 -13.59 -18.60
N PRO A 89 -17.56 -14.32 -19.50
CA PRO A 89 -16.38 -15.09 -19.13
C PRO A 89 -15.08 -14.30 -19.31
N SER A 90 -14.10 -14.55 -18.44
CA SER A 90 -12.68 -14.32 -18.73
C SER A 90 -12.16 -15.39 -19.71
N ALA A 91 -11.15 -15.04 -20.51
CA ALA A 91 -10.48 -16.01 -21.40
C ALA A 91 -9.87 -17.18 -20.61
N TYR A 92 -9.27 -16.89 -19.45
CA TYR A 92 -8.60 -17.86 -18.59
C TYR A 92 -8.99 -17.66 -17.13
N ASN A 93 -8.65 -18.65 -16.30
CA ASN A 93 -8.72 -18.55 -14.85
C ASN A 93 -7.42 -19.06 -14.21
N VAL A 94 -7.15 -18.59 -13.00
CA VAL A 94 -6.04 -19.04 -12.14
C VAL A 94 -6.61 -19.49 -10.81
N GLN A 95 -6.23 -20.66 -10.32
CA GLN A 95 -6.95 -21.29 -9.20
C GLN A 95 -6.37 -20.95 -7.83
N ASN A 96 -5.12 -20.48 -7.79
CA ASN A 96 -4.39 -20.25 -6.54
C ASN A 96 -3.29 -19.17 -6.72
N PRO A 97 -2.71 -18.67 -5.61
CA PRO A 97 -1.72 -17.60 -5.69
C PRO A 97 -0.44 -17.96 -6.44
N SER A 98 -0.07 -19.25 -6.46
CA SER A 98 1.13 -19.74 -7.16
C SER A 98 0.95 -19.68 -8.68
N GLU A 99 -0.21 -20.08 -9.20
CA GLU A 99 -0.54 -19.94 -10.62
C GLU A 99 -0.59 -18.48 -11.07
N ALA A 100 -1.25 -17.63 -10.29
CA ALA A 100 -1.27 -16.20 -10.55
C ALA A 100 0.14 -15.58 -10.54
N ALA A 101 0.99 -15.96 -9.58
CA ALA A 101 2.39 -15.52 -9.54
C ALA A 101 3.18 -15.99 -10.77
N LYS A 102 2.98 -17.23 -11.24
CA LYS A 102 3.60 -17.74 -12.47
C LYS A 102 3.17 -16.95 -13.70
N LEU A 103 1.88 -16.60 -13.81
CA LEU A 103 1.35 -15.76 -14.89
C LEU A 103 2.04 -14.39 -14.90
N ILE A 104 2.13 -13.73 -13.74
CA ILE A 104 2.78 -12.42 -13.62
C ILE A 104 4.27 -12.52 -13.94
N ALA A 105 4.97 -13.49 -13.38
CA ALA A 105 6.40 -13.71 -13.66
C ALA A 105 6.65 -14.01 -15.15
N GLY A 106 5.76 -14.75 -15.81
CA GLY A 106 5.80 -15.01 -17.24
C GLY A 106 5.68 -13.72 -18.05
N THR A 107 4.66 -12.92 -17.76
CA THR A 107 4.41 -11.62 -18.41
C THR A 107 5.63 -10.69 -18.30
N LEU A 108 6.21 -10.57 -17.10
CA LEU A 108 7.41 -9.76 -16.86
C LEU A 108 8.63 -10.31 -17.61
N SER A 109 8.83 -11.63 -17.64
CA SER A 109 9.98 -12.25 -18.31
C SER A 109 9.94 -12.15 -19.84
N LEU A 110 8.74 -12.07 -20.41
CA LEU A 110 8.52 -11.87 -21.84
C LEU A 110 8.68 -10.40 -22.26
N GLY A 111 8.81 -9.47 -21.30
CA GLY A 111 8.92 -8.04 -21.59
C GLY A 111 7.64 -7.40 -22.15
N LEU A 112 6.47 -8.02 -21.90
CA LEU A 112 5.18 -7.49 -22.35
C LEU A 112 4.92 -6.14 -21.69
N GLN A 113 4.39 -5.20 -22.48
CA GLN A 113 4.15 -3.81 -22.04
C GLN A 113 2.76 -3.61 -21.42
N SER A 114 1.86 -4.59 -21.56
CA SER A 114 0.52 -4.57 -20.97
C SER A 114 0.51 -5.18 -19.57
N GLY A 115 -0.47 -4.77 -18.78
CA GLY A 115 -0.77 -5.30 -17.47
C GLY A 115 -1.59 -6.59 -17.51
N VAL A 116 -1.83 -7.12 -16.32
CA VAL A 116 -2.69 -8.29 -16.09
C VAL A 116 -3.81 -7.89 -15.15
N LEU A 117 -5.06 -8.18 -15.49
CA LEU A 117 -6.20 -8.05 -14.59
C LEU A 117 -6.54 -9.42 -14.00
N ILE A 118 -6.43 -9.52 -12.68
CA ILE A 118 -6.84 -10.70 -11.91
C ILE A 118 -8.15 -10.36 -11.19
N ALA A 119 -9.25 -10.84 -11.74
CA ALA A 119 -10.60 -10.58 -11.23
C ALA A 119 -10.97 -11.60 -10.15
N VAL A 120 -11.13 -11.13 -8.91
CA VAL A 120 -11.40 -11.93 -7.71
C VAL A 120 -12.87 -11.83 -7.34
N PRO A 121 -13.65 -12.91 -7.40
CA PRO A 121 -15.04 -12.88 -6.98
C PRO A 121 -15.20 -12.42 -5.53
N VAL A 122 -16.30 -11.71 -5.25
CA VAL A 122 -16.73 -11.38 -3.89
C VAL A 122 -16.87 -12.68 -3.06
N PRO A 123 -16.58 -12.66 -1.75
CA PRO A 123 -16.83 -13.81 -0.89
C PRO A 123 -18.30 -14.27 -0.94
N GLU A 124 -18.52 -15.59 -0.93
CA GLU A 124 -19.85 -16.22 -1.07
C GLU A 124 -20.87 -15.72 -0.03
N GLU A 125 -20.42 -15.48 1.20
CA GLU A 125 -21.23 -14.93 2.31
C GLU A 125 -21.84 -13.55 2.00
N HIS A 126 -21.28 -12.81 1.04
CA HIS A 126 -21.77 -11.50 0.61
C HIS A 126 -22.44 -11.50 -0.77
N ALA A 127 -22.44 -12.64 -1.48
CA ALA A 127 -22.96 -12.72 -2.85
C ALA A 127 -24.48 -12.46 -2.96
N ALA A 128 -25.28 -12.95 -1.99
CA ALA A 128 -26.73 -12.76 -2.00
C ALA A 128 -27.15 -11.29 -1.80
N VAL A 129 -26.40 -10.54 -0.99
CA VAL A 129 -26.56 -9.09 -0.84
C VAL A 129 -26.14 -8.39 -2.13
N GLY A 130 -25.11 -8.91 -2.79
CA GLY A 130 -24.59 -8.38 -4.03
C GLY A 130 -25.60 -8.28 -5.16
N GLN A 131 -26.45 -9.30 -5.32
CA GLN A 131 -27.50 -9.28 -6.34
C GLN A 131 -28.52 -8.15 -6.11
N GLN A 132 -28.95 -7.95 -4.86
CA GLN A 132 -29.87 -6.85 -4.51
C GLN A 132 -29.23 -5.47 -4.77
N ILE A 133 -27.92 -5.37 -4.52
CA ILE A 133 -27.16 -4.14 -4.80
C ILE A 133 -27.12 -3.87 -6.31
N GLU A 134 -26.86 -4.89 -7.13
CA GLU A 134 -26.78 -4.76 -8.58
C GLU A 134 -28.12 -4.32 -9.21
N GLU A 135 -29.22 -4.90 -8.73
CA GLU A 135 -30.58 -4.51 -9.11
C GLU A 135 -30.87 -3.04 -8.74
N ALA A 136 -30.47 -2.62 -7.53
CA ALA A 136 -30.62 -1.23 -7.09
C ALA A 136 -29.77 -0.25 -7.93
N ILE A 137 -28.55 -0.65 -8.31
CA ILE A 137 -27.69 0.13 -9.20
C ILE A 137 -28.34 0.29 -10.57
N GLN A 138 -28.88 -0.79 -11.13
CA GLN A 138 -29.52 -0.76 -12.43
C GLN A 138 -30.71 0.21 -12.44
N ALA A 139 -31.54 0.19 -11.39
CA ALA A 139 -32.63 1.15 -11.24
C ALA A 139 -32.14 2.60 -11.05
N ALA A 140 -31.03 2.81 -10.33
CA ALA A 140 -30.50 4.15 -10.06
C ALA A 140 -29.68 4.76 -11.23
N SER A 141 -29.31 3.94 -12.21
CA SER A 141 -28.49 4.36 -13.36
C SER A 141 -29.29 5.05 -14.47
N GLU A 142 -30.63 5.08 -14.37
CA GLU A 142 -31.47 5.79 -15.33
C GLU A 142 -31.36 7.31 -15.14
N GLY A 143 -30.74 7.99 -16.11
CA GLY A 143 -30.82 9.46 -16.25
C GLY A 143 -29.66 10.30 -15.69
N VAL A 144 -28.52 9.70 -15.29
CA VAL A 144 -27.34 10.43 -14.78
C VAL A 144 -26.13 10.17 -15.68
N ALA A 145 -25.36 11.23 -16.02
CA ALA A 145 -24.20 11.15 -16.92
C ALA A 145 -22.96 11.89 -16.38
N GLY A 146 -21.77 11.45 -16.80
CA GLY A 146 -20.49 12.09 -16.47
C GLY A 146 -19.87 11.68 -15.13
N LYS A 147 -18.85 12.44 -14.69
CA LYS A 147 -18.01 12.13 -13.51
C LYS A 147 -18.76 12.03 -12.17
N ASP A 148 -19.95 12.62 -12.08
CA ASP A 148 -20.76 12.67 -10.86
C ASP A 148 -21.70 11.45 -10.71
N VAL A 149 -21.73 10.56 -11.71
CA VAL A 149 -22.50 9.30 -11.69
C VAL A 149 -22.04 8.40 -10.56
N THR A 150 -20.74 8.28 -10.34
CA THR A 150 -20.18 7.32 -9.36
C THR A 150 -20.55 7.68 -7.92
N PRO A 151 -20.33 8.92 -7.43
CA PRO A 151 -20.72 9.29 -6.06
C PRO A 151 -22.24 9.23 -5.86
N PHE A 152 -23.03 9.69 -6.84
CA PHE A 152 -24.49 9.68 -6.76
C PHE A 152 -25.05 8.25 -6.63
N ILE A 153 -24.61 7.33 -7.49
CA ILE A 153 -25.07 5.94 -7.45
C ILE A 153 -24.62 5.27 -6.14
N LEU A 154 -23.38 5.46 -5.70
CA LEU A 154 -22.91 4.87 -4.43
C LEU A 154 -23.71 5.38 -3.23
N GLN A 155 -24.04 6.66 -3.18
CA GLN A 155 -24.91 7.21 -2.14
C GLN A 155 -26.31 6.59 -2.21
N LYS A 156 -26.92 6.56 -3.41
CA LYS A 156 -28.28 6.04 -3.60
C LYS A 156 -28.39 4.56 -3.26
N VAL A 157 -27.38 3.79 -3.64
CA VAL A 157 -27.27 2.37 -3.32
C VAL A 157 -27.10 2.16 -1.82
N ASN A 158 -26.30 2.99 -1.15
CA ASN A 158 -26.16 2.92 0.30
C ASN A 158 -27.48 3.22 1.03
N GLU A 159 -28.25 4.20 0.56
CA GLU A 159 -29.61 4.52 1.04
C GLU A 159 -30.58 3.35 0.82
N LEU A 160 -30.62 2.79 -0.40
CA LEU A 160 -31.54 1.71 -0.77
C LEU A 160 -31.22 0.38 -0.07
N THR A 161 -29.94 0.15 0.25
CA THR A 161 -29.46 -1.11 0.85
C THR A 161 -29.33 -1.05 2.37
N GLY A 162 -29.61 0.11 3.00
CA GLY A 162 -29.51 0.30 4.45
C GLY A 162 -28.10 0.05 4.99
N GLY A 163 -27.05 0.46 4.26
CA GLY A 163 -25.65 0.26 4.67
C GLY A 163 -25.01 -1.07 4.23
N LYS A 164 -25.78 -2.03 3.70
CA LYS A 164 -25.25 -3.35 3.31
C LYS A 164 -24.26 -3.28 2.14
N SER A 165 -24.43 -2.34 1.21
CA SER A 165 -23.48 -2.11 0.11
C SER A 165 -22.10 -1.67 0.58
N LEU A 166 -22.03 -0.84 1.62
CA LEU A 166 -20.76 -0.45 2.24
C LEU A 166 -20.07 -1.66 2.87
N GLN A 167 -20.81 -2.51 3.58
CA GLN A 167 -20.26 -3.74 4.18
C GLN A 167 -19.72 -4.70 3.12
N ALA A 168 -20.47 -4.93 2.04
CA ALA A 168 -20.03 -5.76 0.92
C ALA A 168 -18.79 -5.17 0.23
N ASN A 169 -18.73 -3.84 0.06
CA ASN A 169 -17.58 -3.15 -0.53
C ASN A 169 -16.33 -3.25 0.37
N ILE A 170 -16.49 -3.16 1.69
CA ILE A 170 -15.40 -3.40 2.63
C ILE A 170 -14.92 -4.85 2.51
N ALA A 171 -15.84 -5.82 2.54
CA ALA A 171 -15.51 -7.23 2.48
C ALA A 171 -14.78 -7.62 1.17
N LEU A 172 -15.22 -7.12 0.01
CA LEU A 172 -14.52 -7.36 -1.25
C LEU A 172 -13.12 -6.73 -1.27
N ILE A 173 -12.94 -5.52 -0.70
CA ILE A 173 -11.62 -4.89 -0.61
C ILE A 173 -10.68 -5.72 0.26
N HIS A 174 -11.17 -6.22 1.41
CA HIS A 174 -10.41 -7.14 2.25
C HIS A 174 -10.05 -8.44 1.52
N ASN A 175 -10.99 -9.03 0.78
CA ASN A 175 -10.73 -10.23 0.00
C ASN A 175 -9.68 -9.99 -1.09
N ASN A 176 -9.78 -8.89 -1.83
CA ASN A 176 -8.82 -8.52 -2.87
C ASN A 176 -7.43 -8.29 -2.28
N ALA A 177 -7.34 -7.63 -1.11
CA ALA A 177 -6.07 -7.42 -0.40
C ALA A 177 -5.46 -8.73 0.10
N LYS A 178 -6.28 -9.64 0.64
CA LYS A 178 -5.87 -10.99 1.04
C LYS A 178 -5.32 -11.77 -0.16
N VAL A 179 -6.05 -11.85 -1.26
CA VAL A 179 -5.62 -12.57 -2.46
C VAL A 179 -4.37 -11.90 -3.08
N GLY A 180 -4.39 -10.58 -3.24
CA GLY A 180 -3.27 -9.83 -3.82
C GLY A 180 -1.97 -9.94 -3.01
N SER A 181 -2.05 -9.91 -1.68
CA SER A 181 -0.89 -10.14 -0.81
C SER A 181 -0.35 -11.57 -0.93
N GLN A 182 -1.21 -12.58 -0.98
CA GLN A 182 -0.79 -13.98 -1.20
C GLN A 182 -0.09 -14.15 -2.56
N ILE A 183 -0.60 -13.51 -3.61
CA ILE A 183 0.01 -13.50 -4.95
C ILE A 183 1.38 -12.82 -4.91
N ALA A 184 1.49 -11.65 -4.27
CA ALA A 184 2.75 -10.92 -4.16
C ALA A 184 3.81 -11.73 -3.39
N CYS A 185 3.43 -12.42 -2.31
CA CYS A 185 4.29 -13.34 -1.56
C CYS A 185 4.78 -14.51 -2.43
N ALA A 186 3.87 -15.15 -3.17
CA ALA A 186 4.21 -16.24 -4.08
C ALA A 186 5.16 -15.78 -5.20
N LEU A 187 4.90 -14.60 -5.78
CA LEU A 187 5.74 -13.97 -6.79
C LEU A 187 7.15 -13.67 -6.26
N SER A 188 7.25 -13.07 -5.07
CA SER A 188 8.52 -12.77 -4.41
C SER A 188 9.34 -14.02 -4.12
N LYS A 189 8.69 -15.12 -3.69
CA LYS A 189 9.37 -16.41 -3.49
C LYS A 189 9.92 -16.94 -4.82
N GLN A 190 9.11 -16.95 -5.87
CA GLN A 190 9.50 -17.43 -7.19
C GLN A 190 10.62 -16.60 -7.84
N MET A 191 10.60 -15.27 -7.66
CA MET A 191 11.66 -14.38 -8.17
C MET A 191 13.00 -14.60 -7.45
N ARG A 192 12.97 -14.86 -6.13
CA ARG A 192 14.18 -15.17 -5.36
C ARG A 192 14.81 -16.50 -5.77
N GLU A 193 13.99 -17.54 -5.97
CA GLU A 193 14.45 -18.87 -6.42
C GLU A 193 15.12 -18.86 -7.80
N ARG A 194 14.82 -17.87 -8.65
CA ARG A 194 15.44 -17.70 -9.97
C ARG A 194 16.76 -16.92 -9.96
N THR A 195 17.16 -16.32 -8.84
CA THR A 195 18.40 -15.55 -8.73
C THR A 195 19.56 -16.48 -8.34
N PRO A 196 20.64 -16.64 -9.13
CA PRO A 196 21.65 -17.68 -8.91
C PRO A 196 22.51 -17.57 -7.64
N ASN A 197 22.34 -16.54 -6.80
CA ASN A 197 23.17 -16.31 -5.62
C ASN A 197 22.32 -16.10 -4.37
N GLY A 198 22.24 -17.13 -3.51
CA GLY A 198 21.73 -17.00 -2.15
C GLY A 198 21.05 -18.26 -1.62
N LEU A 199 21.86 -19.23 -1.20
CA LEU A 199 21.42 -20.34 -0.34
C LEU A 199 20.84 -19.77 0.98
N ILE A 200 19.54 -19.51 1.01
CA ILE A 200 18.77 -19.55 2.27
C ILE A 200 17.91 -20.78 2.17
N ASN A 201 18.52 -21.93 2.47
CA ASN A 201 17.76 -23.14 2.75
C ASN A 201 16.91 -22.86 3.99
N HIS A 202 15.64 -22.62 3.76
CA HIS A 202 14.66 -22.59 4.82
C HIS A 202 14.52 -23.99 5.43
N PRO A 203 14.87 -24.22 6.71
CA PRO A 203 14.68 -25.53 7.32
C PRO A 203 13.18 -25.82 7.43
N GLU A 204 12.71 -26.82 6.68
CA GLU A 204 11.36 -27.35 6.78
C GLU A 204 11.16 -27.97 8.19
N ASN A 205 9.98 -27.73 8.78
CA ASN A 205 9.47 -28.34 10.01
C ASN A 205 10.16 -28.03 11.36
N LEU A 206 9.97 -26.81 11.88
CA LEU A 206 10.03 -26.54 13.33
C LEU A 206 8.70 -25.92 13.79
N SER A 207 7.87 -26.77 14.41
CA SER A 207 6.55 -26.44 14.94
C SER A 207 6.67 -26.09 16.43
N THR A 208 6.70 -24.80 16.78
CA THR A 208 6.29 -24.34 18.11
C THR A 208 5.16 -23.33 17.95
N LYS A 209 3.96 -23.71 18.42
CA LYS A 209 2.72 -22.95 18.24
C LYS A 209 2.58 -21.75 19.20
N THR A 210 3.44 -21.67 20.22
CA THR A 210 3.37 -20.68 21.30
C THR A 210 4.75 -20.05 21.49
N LEU A 211 4.80 -18.72 21.57
CA LEU A 211 6.01 -18.01 21.96
C LEU A 211 6.25 -18.20 23.46
N HIS A 212 7.42 -18.70 23.81
CA HIS A 212 7.85 -18.89 25.19
C HIS A 212 8.79 -17.75 25.59
N PHE A 213 8.27 -16.76 26.33
CA PHE A 213 9.07 -15.65 26.85
C PHE A 213 10.16 -16.15 27.80
N GLY A 214 11.37 -15.58 27.68
CA GLY A 214 12.54 -16.00 28.46
C GLY A 214 13.22 -17.30 27.98
N GLN A 215 12.80 -17.87 26.84
CA GLN A 215 13.38 -19.08 26.26
C GLN A 215 13.76 -18.88 24.78
N LEU A 216 14.58 -19.78 24.24
CA LEU A 216 14.89 -19.82 22.80
C LEU A 216 13.68 -20.33 22.03
N ASN A 217 13.16 -19.52 21.11
CA ASN A 217 12.07 -19.90 20.22
C ASN A 217 12.64 -20.18 18.82
N PRO A 218 12.41 -21.37 18.23
CA PRO A 218 12.83 -21.64 16.87
C PRO A 218 12.07 -20.74 15.89
N GLY A 219 12.77 -20.15 14.93
CA GLY A 219 12.17 -19.24 13.96
C GLY A 219 13.12 -18.91 12.82
N SER A 220 12.64 -18.10 11.88
CA SER A 220 13.45 -17.55 10.78
C SER A 220 13.59 -16.05 10.95
N VAL A 221 14.78 -15.51 10.73
CA VAL A 221 15.03 -14.07 10.73
C VAL A 221 15.18 -13.60 9.28
N CYS A 222 14.51 -12.50 8.95
CA CYS A 222 14.66 -11.79 7.70
C CYS A 222 15.07 -10.35 8.02
N GLN A 223 16.00 -9.80 7.25
CA GLN A 223 16.41 -8.40 7.37
C GLN A 223 16.04 -7.63 6.11
N THR A 224 15.48 -6.44 6.30
CA THR A 224 15.08 -5.51 5.26
C THR A 224 15.57 -4.10 5.60
N PHE A 225 15.62 -3.22 4.60
CA PHE A 225 15.96 -1.81 4.81
C PHE A 225 14.66 -0.99 4.75
N GLY A 226 14.34 -0.31 5.83
CA GLY A 226 13.16 0.54 5.99
C GLY A 226 13.56 1.98 6.31
N GLY A 227 12.85 2.60 7.25
CA GLY A 227 12.97 4.04 7.52
C GLY A 227 12.01 4.84 6.66
N VAL A 228 11.17 5.68 7.28
CA VAL A 228 10.12 6.40 6.55
C VAL A 228 10.73 7.44 5.62
N GLY A 229 11.66 8.27 6.11
CA GLY A 229 12.42 9.20 5.29
C GLY A 229 13.18 8.53 4.15
N ARG A 230 13.83 7.38 4.42
CA ARG A 230 14.54 6.59 3.41
C ARG A 230 13.58 6.05 2.35
N ASN A 231 12.45 5.47 2.74
CA ASN A 231 11.44 4.92 1.83
C ASN A 231 10.87 5.99 0.88
N ILE A 232 10.61 7.19 1.40
CA ILE A 232 10.15 8.33 0.58
C ILE A 232 11.24 8.71 -0.43
N ALA A 233 12.49 8.87 0.03
CA ALA A 233 13.60 9.24 -0.84
C ALA A 233 13.92 8.16 -1.90
N ASP A 234 13.85 6.88 -1.55
CA ASP A 234 14.02 5.73 -2.45
C ASP A 234 12.92 5.72 -3.52
N SER A 235 11.65 5.88 -3.12
CA SER A 235 10.51 5.92 -4.03
C SER A 235 10.63 7.08 -5.02
N LEU A 236 10.96 8.29 -4.55
CA LEU A 236 11.20 9.45 -5.40
C LEU A 236 12.38 9.23 -6.36
N SER A 237 13.45 8.58 -5.89
CA SER A 237 14.60 8.24 -6.73
C SER A 237 14.22 7.29 -7.87
N ARG A 238 13.41 6.27 -7.58
CA ARG A 238 12.87 5.33 -8.58
C ARG A 238 11.90 6.00 -9.56
N LEU A 239 11.22 7.05 -9.14
CA LEU A 239 10.38 7.88 -10.01
C LEU A 239 11.18 8.83 -10.92
N GLY A 240 12.51 8.86 -10.78
CA GLY A 240 13.42 9.67 -11.62
C GLY A 240 13.81 11.01 -10.99
N HIS A 241 13.47 11.24 -9.72
CA HIS A 241 13.93 12.43 -8.98
C HIS A 241 15.26 12.14 -8.26
N GLN A 242 15.88 13.18 -7.69
CA GLN A 242 17.14 13.07 -6.95
C GLN A 242 17.01 13.78 -5.59
N PRO A 243 16.13 13.29 -4.69
CA PRO A 243 15.94 13.90 -3.39
C PRO A 243 17.22 13.78 -2.55
N LEU A 244 17.62 14.86 -1.88
CA LEU A 244 18.66 14.79 -0.86
C LEU A 244 18.08 14.16 0.42
N LEU A 245 18.61 13.00 0.81
CA LEU A 245 18.27 12.39 2.10
C LEU A 245 19.14 13.01 3.20
N VAL A 246 18.52 13.77 4.10
CA VAL A 246 19.14 14.25 5.34
C VAL A 246 18.75 13.31 6.48
N SER A 247 19.71 12.56 7.00
CA SER A 247 19.48 11.55 8.05
C SER A 247 20.76 11.27 8.86
N ALA A 248 20.74 10.27 9.73
CA ALA A 248 21.90 9.80 10.48
C ALA A 248 21.89 8.27 10.61
N THR A 249 23.06 7.65 10.52
CA THR A 249 23.33 6.22 10.77
C THR A 249 24.52 6.07 11.71
N GLY A 250 24.64 4.91 12.36
CA GLY A 250 25.85 4.57 13.09
C GLY A 250 27.04 4.45 12.14
N ASP A 251 28.23 4.39 12.70
CA ASP A 251 29.40 3.89 11.97
C ASP A 251 29.58 2.40 12.25
N ASP A 252 28.66 1.60 11.71
CA ASP A 252 28.58 0.17 11.95
C ASP A 252 28.30 -0.61 10.65
N ALA A 253 28.41 -1.94 10.73
CA ALA A 253 28.19 -2.81 9.58
C ALA A 253 26.76 -2.69 9.01
N ASN A 254 25.78 -2.31 9.84
CA ASN A 254 24.41 -2.08 9.39
C ASN A 254 24.33 -0.86 8.47
N SER A 255 25.02 0.23 8.82
CA SER A 255 25.14 1.43 7.97
C SER A 255 25.77 1.10 6.62
N ASP A 256 26.87 0.34 6.60
CA ASP A 256 27.57 -0.01 5.36
C ASP A 256 26.67 -0.74 4.38
N VAL A 257 25.87 -1.70 4.86
CA VAL A 257 24.94 -2.47 4.03
C VAL A 257 23.78 -1.60 3.55
N VAL A 258 23.20 -0.75 4.41
CA VAL A 258 22.11 0.18 4.05
C VAL A 258 22.58 1.18 2.98
N LEU A 259 23.74 1.80 3.17
CA LEU A 259 24.29 2.77 2.22
C LEU A 259 24.67 2.12 0.89
N ASN A 260 25.18 0.89 0.92
CA ASN A 260 25.42 0.11 -0.29
C ASN A 260 24.10 -0.19 -1.05
N TYR A 261 23.02 -0.49 -0.34
CA TYR A 261 21.69 -0.66 -0.94
C TYR A 261 21.15 0.65 -1.54
N CYS A 262 21.41 1.78 -0.87
CA CYS A 262 20.93 3.11 -1.27
C CYS A 262 21.84 3.85 -2.27
N LYS A 263 22.74 3.16 -2.99
CA LYS A 263 23.69 3.77 -3.95
C LYS A 263 23.03 4.56 -5.09
N HIS A 264 21.77 4.27 -5.41
CA HIS A 264 20.98 4.97 -6.41
C HIS A 264 20.32 6.26 -5.87
N MET A 265 20.46 6.56 -4.58
CA MET A 265 19.89 7.73 -3.91
C MET A 265 20.99 8.75 -3.58
N ASN A 266 20.62 10.02 -3.45
CA ASN A 266 21.53 11.04 -2.93
C ASN A 266 21.56 11.01 -1.40
N THR A 267 22.52 10.27 -0.85
CA THR A 267 22.74 10.10 0.60
C THR A 267 23.81 11.04 1.17
N SER A 268 24.20 12.10 0.45
CA SER A 268 25.24 13.03 0.91
C SER A 268 24.88 13.82 2.17
N GLY A 269 23.60 13.84 2.56
CA GLY A 269 23.11 14.42 3.81
C GLY A 269 22.99 13.42 4.98
N VAL A 270 23.45 12.18 4.81
CA VAL A 270 23.42 11.15 5.86
C VAL A 270 24.70 11.20 6.69
N ALA A 271 24.59 11.55 7.98
CA ALA A 271 25.72 11.52 8.91
C ALA A 271 26.05 10.09 9.32
N ARG A 272 27.35 9.75 9.42
CA ARG A 272 27.84 8.51 10.04
C ARG A 272 28.49 8.83 11.38
N LEU A 273 28.04 8.17 12.45
CA LEU A 273 28.40 8.53 13.83
C LEU A 273 29.07 7.35 14.57
N GLU A 274 30.34 7.49 14.96
CA GLU A 274 31.20 6.43 15.55
C GLU A 274 30.69 5.80 16.87
N LYS A 275 29.80 6.47 17.61
CA LYS A 275 29.32 6.03 18.94
C LYS A 275 27.81 5.87 19.02
N GLN A 276 27.17 5.67 17.87
CA GLN A 276 25.73 5.47 17.76
C GLN A 276 25.49 4.20 16.95
N SER A 277 24.41 3.49 17.27
CA SER A 277 23.94 2.37 16.47
C SER A 277 23.10 2.87 15.31
N THR A 278 23.21 2.24 14.14
CA THR A 278 22.25 2.42 13.06
C THR A 278 20.88 1.96 13.53
N ALA A 279 19.86 2.79 13.25
CA ALA A 279 18.50 2.55 13.68
C ALA A 279 18.02 1.15 13.25
N THR A 280 17.53 0.37 14.20
CA THR A 280 17.14 -1.02 13.99
C THR A 280 15.82 -1.30 14.67
N TYR A 281 14.84 -1.74 13.88
CA TYR A 281 13.54 -2.20 14.35
C TYR A 281 13.44 -3.71 14.20
N CYS A 282 13.00 -4.40 15.24
CA CYS A 282 12.77 -5.84 15.25
C CYS A 282 11.30 -6.10 15.56
N ALA A 283 10.59 -6.71 14.62
CA ALA A 283 9.25 -7.24 14.82
C ALA A 283 9.28 -8.77 14.89
N VAL A 284 8.69 -9.31 15.95
CA VAL A 284 8.38 -10.74 16.08
C VAL A 284 6.95 -10.94 15.62
N ILE A 285 6.78 -11.58 14.46
CA ILE A 285 5.46 -11.87 13.88
C ILE A 285 5.14 -13.33 14.14
N THR A 286 3.94 -13.60 14.64
CA THR A 286 3.46 -14.96 14.86
C THR A 286 3.11 -15.63 13.52
N GLN A 287 2.92 -16.95 13.55
CA GLN A 287 2.48 -17.73 12.39
C GLN A 287 1.16 -17.25 11.77
N ASN A 288 0.31 -16.55 12.53
CA ASN A 288 -0.97 -16.02 12.05
C ASN A 288 -0.79 -14.67 11.33
N GLY A 289 0.44 -14.17 11.21
CA GLY A 289 0.71 -12.82 10.73
C GLY A 289 0.46 -11.73 11.78
N GLU A 290 0.17 -12.12 13.03
CA GLU A 290 -0.05 -11.18 14.11
C GLU A 290 1.28 -10.72 14.69
N LEU A 291 1.42 -9.41 14.90
CA LEU A 291 2.58 -8.84 15.57
C LEU A 291 2.55 -9.19 17.07
N SER A 292 3.60 -9.85 17.56
CA SER A 292 3.71 -10.24 18.99
C SER A 292 4.57 -9.29 19.82
N LEU A 293 5.69 -8.81 19.28
CA LEU A 293 6.63 -7.94 19.97
C LEU A 293 7.31 -7.02 18.96
N GLU A 294 7.47 -5.77 19.35
CA GLU A 294 8.24 -4.75 18.63
C GLU A 294 9.36 -4.24 19.53
N LEU A 295 10.56 -4.14 18.99
CA LEU A 295 11.71 -3.52 19.63
C LEU A 295 12.33 -2.53 18.65
N GLY A 296 12.56 -1.30 19.06
CA GLY A 296 13.21 -0.28 18.24
C GLY A 296 14.40 0.33 18.96
N ASP A 297 15.60 0.11 18.44
CA ASP A 297 16.77 0.94 18.72
C ASP A 297 16.76 2.10 17.70
N MET A 298 16.25 3.25 18.12
CA MET A 298 15.91 4.38 17.25
C MET A 298 16.50 5.71 17.72
N ASP A 299 17.36 5.68 18.74
CA ASP A 299 17.85 6.88 19.42
C ASP A 299 18.68 7.78 18.50
N ILE A 300 19.29 7.21 17.47
CA ILE A 300 20.07 7.97 16.50
C ILE A 300 19.26 9.05 15.77
N HIS A 301 17.93 8.91 15.66
CA HIS A 301 17.08 9.94 15.08
C HIS A 301 17.16 11.26 15.87
N GLN A 302 17.51 11.23 17.17
CA GLN A 302 17.73 12.43 17.99
C GLN A 302 18.93 13.28 17.51
N GLN A 303 19.83 12.68 16.74
CA GLN A 303 20.97 13.38 16.15
C GLN A 303 20.57 14.24 14.94
N ILE A 304 19.40 13.98 14.35
CA ILE A 304 18.81 14.79 13.27
C ILE A 304 18.10 16.02 13.86
N ASN A 305 18.80 16.76 14.71
CA ASN A 305 18.30 17.94 15.40
C ASN A 305 18.50 19.23 14.56
N GLU A 306 18.03 20.36 15.07
CA GLU A 306 18.17 21.67 14.43
C GLU A 306 19.62 22.03 14.04
N ASN A 307 20.61 21.76 14.90
CA ASN A 307 22.02 22.06 14.61
C ASN A 307 22.57 21.25 13.42
N TYR A 308 22.05 20.04 13.22
CA TYR A 308 22.42 19.24 12.07
C TYR A 308 21.67 19.69 10.80
N VAL A 309 20.35 19.84 10.91
CA VAL A 309 19.48 20.18 9.77
C VAL A 309 19.77 21.58 9.22
N SER A 310 20.14 22.54 10.07
CA SER A 310 20.48 23.91 9.66
C SER A 310 21.70 23.99 8.73
N GLN A 311 22.58 23.00 8.72
CA GLN A 311 23.71 22.91 7.78
C GLN A 311 23.24 22.78 6.33
N PHE A 312 21.99 22.35 6.12
CA PHE A 312 21.36 22.17 4.81
C PHE A 312 20.40 23.32 4.46
N GLU A 313 20.49 24.48 5.12
CA GLU A 313 19.59 25.62 4.89
C GLU A 313 19.47 25.98 3.40
N ARG A 314 20.59 26.05 2.67
CA ARG A 314 20.57 26.38 1.23
C ARG A 314 19.76 25.37 0.41
N GLN A 315 19.94 24.08 0.69
CA GLN A 315 19.24 23.00 0.00
C GLN A 315 17.75 23.04 0.33
N ILE A 316 17.42 23.20 1.62
CA ILE A 316 16.03 23.33 2.09
C ILE A 316 15.37 24.54 1.42
N SER A 317 15.99 25.72 1.49
CA SER A 317 15.46 26.98 0.93
C SER A 317 15.26 26.94 -0.60
N SER A 318 15.94 26.03 -1.30
CA SER A 318 15.83 25.85 -2.77
C SER A 318 14.89 24.72 -3.18
N ALA A 319 14.39 23.93 -2.23
CA ALA A 319 13.57 22.76 -2.51
C ALA A 319 12.15 23.17 -2.93
N THR A 320 11.53 22.40 -3.83
CA THR A 320 10.11 22.55 -4.19
C THR A 320 9.19 21.89 -3.16
N LEU A 321 9.70 20.89 -2.45
CA LEU A 321 9.01 20.10 -1.44
C LEU A 321 10.04 19.61 -0.41
N VAL A 322 9.71 19.72 0.87
CA VAL A 322 10.47 19.13 1.97
C VAL A 322 9.61 18.09 2.66
N CYS A 323 10.09 16.85 2.76
CA CYS A 323 9.40 15.77 3.45
C CYS A 323 10.02 15.57 4.84
N LEU A 324 9.19 15.69 5.88
CA LEU A 324 9.57 15.52 7.27
C LEU A 324 9.12 14.14 7.77
N ASP A 325 10.07 13.35 8.27
CA ASP A 325 9.82 12.09 8.97
C ASP A 325 9.43 12.37 10.43
N GLY A 326 8.30 11.82 10.91
CA GLY A 326 7.84 12.00 12.28
C GLY A 326 8.76 11.45 13.37
N ASN A 327 9.80 10.67 13.03
CA ASN A 327 10.81 10.20 13.98
C ASN A 327 11.75 11.31 14.48
N ILE A 328 11.97 12.38 13.72
CA ILE A 328 12.95 13.41 14.07
C ILE A 328 12.50 14.28 15.27
N PRO A 329 13.43 14.98 15.96
CA PRO A 329 13.12 15.90 17.06
C PRO A 329 12.19 17.04 16.67
N ILE A 330 11.40 17.53 17.65
CA ILE A 330 10.52 18.70 17.47
C ILE A 330 11.33 19.95 17.09
N SER A 331 12.56 20.10 17.60
CA SER A 331 13.44 21.23 17.22
C SER A 331 13.73 21.25 15.72
N ALA A 332 14.04 20.10 15.12
CA ALA A 332 14.24 19.99 13.68
C ALA A 332 12.95 20.28 12.89
N ILE A 333 11.81 19.73 13.32
CA ILE A 333 10.50 20.02 12.70
C ILE A 333 10.21 21.52 12.71
N ASN A 334 10.37 22.17 13.87
CA ASN A 334 10.11 23.60 14.03
C ASN A 334 11.04 24.45 13.15
N TYR A 335 12.34 24.13 13.12
CA TYR A 335 13.32 24.82 12.30
C TYR A 335 12.95 24.74 10.82
N VAL A 336 12.70 23.53 10.31
CA VAL A 336 12.35 23.32 8.89
C VAL A 336 11.04 24.01 8.55
N CYS A 337 10.00 23.89 9.38
CA CYS A 337 8.73 24.58 9.14
C CYS A 337 8.89 26.11 9.14
N SER A 338 9.68 26.67 10.05
CA SER A 338 9.96 28.11 10.09
C SER A 338 10.66 28.59 8.82
N LEU A 339 11.70 27.85 8.40
CA LEU A 339 12.44 28.15 7.17
C LEU A 339 11.54 28.01 5.93
N ALA A 340 10.74 26.96 5.86
CA ALA A 340 9.80 26.72 4.77
C ALA A 340 8.74 27.82 4.67
N GLY A 341 8.19 28.27 5.80
CA GLY A 341 7.25 29.40 5.83
C GLY A 341 7.87 30.70 5.33
N LYS A 342 9.14 30.98 5.66
CA LYS A 342 9.89 32.15 5.19
C LYS A 342 10.14 32.14 3.68
N HIS A 343 10.37 30.95 3.11
CA HIS A 343 10.70 30.77 1.69
C HIS A 343 9.53 30.26 0.83
N ASN A 344 8.33 30.15 1.41
CA ASN A 344 7.12 29.64 0.77
C ASN A 344 7.31 28.25 0.13
N ILE A 345 7.92 27.33 0.88
CA ILE A 345 8.20 25.95 0.44
C ILE A 345 7.09 25.02 0.92
N ASN A 346 6.68 24.08 0.07
CA ASN A 346 5.73 23.06 0.48
C ASN A 346 6.38 22.08 1.46
N VAL A 347 5.69 21.77 2.55
CA VAL A 347 6.15 20.79 3.54
C VAL A 347 5.17 19.63 3.62
N TRP A 348 5.67 18.41 3.45
CA TRP A 348 4.95 17.17 3.69
C TRP A 348 5.40 16.59 5.03
N TYR A 349 4.47 16.31 5.93
CA TYR A 349 4.78 15.64 7.20
C TYR A 349 4.28 14.19 7.20
N GLU A 350 5.18 13.24 7.37
CA GLU A 350 4.85 11.81 7.46
C GLU A 350 4.85 11.34 8.92
N PRO A 351 3.67 11.17 9.55
CA PRO A 351 3.59 10.56 10.88
C PRO A 351 3.99 9.09 10.81
N THR A 352 4.62 8.57 11.86
CA THR A 352 5.03 7.15 11.92
C THR A 352 4.38 6.37 13.06
N ASN A 353 3.66 7.09 13.95
CA ASN A 353 2.68 6.56 14.89
C ASN A 353 1.87 7.73 15.47
N ALA A 354 0.85 7.41 16.28
CA ALA A 354 0.00 8.40 16.95
C ALA A 354 0.78 9.42 17.78
N GLU A 355 1.80 8.99 18.52
CA GLU A 355 2.60 9.90 19.35
C GLU A 355 3.44 10.88 18.53
N LYS A 356 3.94 10.43 17.38
CA LYS A 356 4.72 11.27 16.46
C LYS A 356 3.80 12.16 15.64
N ALA A 357 2.58 11.73 15.34
CA ALA A 357 1.58 12.53 14.62
C ALA A 357 1.30 13.88 15.27
N ARG A 358 1.32 13.97 16.61
CA ARG A 358 1.11 15.23 17.33
C ARG A 358 2.27 16.23 17.26
N LYS A 359 3.50 15.82 16.94
CA LYS A 359 4.72 16.66 17.12
C LYS A 359 4.60 18.06 16.49
N PRO A 360 4.18 18.24 15.22
CA PRO A 360 4.07 19.58 14.62
C PRO A 360 2.97 20.45 15.23
N PHE A 361 2.00 19.82 15.91
CA PHE A 361 0.83 20.46 16.52
C PHE A 361 1.07 20.86 17.98
N LEU A 362 2.24 20.52 18.55
CA LEU A 362 2.69 21.00 19.87
C LEU A 362 3.29 22.41 19.81
N SER A 363 3.50 22.94 18.60
CA SER A 363 3.98 24.29 18.32
C SER A 363 3.16 24.88 17.17
N ASP A 364 3.51 26.07 16.68
CA ASP A 364 2.91 26.66 15.49
C ASP A 364 3.45 26.08 14.16
N ALA A 365 4.33 25.07 14.21
CA ALA A 365 4.95 24.47 13.02
C ALA A 365 3.92 23.88 12.03
N TRP A 366 2.80 23.34 12.52
CA TRP A 366 1.73 22.81 11.68
C TRP A 366 1.15 23.82 10.69
N LYS A 367 1.22 25.13 10.99
CA LYS A 367 0.73 26.19 10.09
C LYS A 367 1.53 26.29 8.79
N SER A 368 2.74 25.74 8.76
CA SER A 368 3.61 25.68 7.57
C SER A 368 3.53 24.35 6.84
N LEU A 369 2.74 23.38 7.33
CA LEU A 369 2.55 22.10 6.66
C LEU A 369 1.56 22.26 5.52
N SER A 370 1.95 21.78 4.34
CA SER A 370 1.11 21.75 3.14
C SER A 370 0.36 20.42 3.04
N TYR A 371 1.02 19.34 3.43
CA TYR A 371 0.52 17.97 3.27
C TYR A 371 0.87 17.08 4.46
N SER A 372 0.04 16.07 4.68
CA SER A 372 0.34 14.93 5.56
C SER A 372 -0.52 13.73 5.16
N SER A 373 -0.04 12.52 5.38
CA SER A 373 -0.78 11.27 5.12
C SER A 373 -1.00 10.43 6.37
N PRO A 374 -1.71 10.95 7.40
CA PRO A 374 -2.00 10.18 8.59
C PRO A 374 -2.98 9.04 8.30
N ASN A 375 -2.82 7.92 9.00
CA ASN A 375 -3.91 6.99 9.18
C ASN A 375 -4.98 7.58 10.14
N LEU A 376 -6.12 6.89 10.30
CA LEU A 376 -7.23 7.39 11.12
C LEU A 376 -6.82 7.67 12.58
N ALA A 377 -6.01 6.80 13.20
CA ALA A 377 -5.59 6.98 14.59
C ALA A 377 -4.65 8.19 14.75
N GLU A 378 -3.74 8.38 13.80
CA GLU A 378 -2.86 9.54 13.73
C GLU A 378 -3.64 10.83 13.52
N LEU A 379 -4.59 10.85 12.58
CA LEU A 379 -5.44 12.01 12.30
C LEU A 379 -6.28 12.39 13.52
N CYS A 380 -6.88 11.42 14.20
CA CYS A 380 -7.57 11.63 15.46
C CYS A 380 -6.64 12.22 16.53
N THR A 381 -5.38 11.80 16.57
CA THR A 381 -4.39 12.34 17.52
C THR A 381 -4.01 13.78 17.18
N MET A 382 -3.88 14.12 15.90
CA MET A 382 -3.67 15.50 15.44
C MET A 382 -4.84 16.41 15.87
N ASN A 383 -6.09 15.97 15.62
CA ASN A 383 -7.29 16.72 16.01
C ASN A 383 -7.38 16.94 17.53
N LYS A 384 -7.14 15.88 18.32
CA LYS A 384 -7.12 15.98 19.78
C LYS A 384 -6.07 16.96 20.28
N THR A 385 -4.89 16.98 19.66
CA THR A 385 -3.80 17.90 20.03
C THR A 385 -4.18 19.36 19.77
N LEU A 386 -4.98 19.63 18.73
CA LEU A 386 -5.53 20.95 18.44
C LEU A 386 -6.77 21.33 19.28
N GLY A 387 -7.23 20.45 20.19
CA GLY A 387 -8.47 20.68 20.94
C GLY A 387 -9.74 20.63 20.09
N LEU A 388 -9.66 20.04 18.89
CA LEU A 388 -10.81 19.89 17.99
C LEU A 388 -11.64 18.68 18.38
N LYS A 389 -12.96 18.77 18.15
CA LYS A 389 -13.85 17.62 18.32
C LYS A 389 -13.40 16.47 17.42
N THR A 390 -13.15 15.32 18.02
CA THR A 390 -12.79 14.10 17.33
C THR A 390 -13.97 13.14 17.44
N PRO A 391 -14.36 12.43 16.38
CA PRO A 391 -15.43 11.43 16.48
C PRO A 391 -15.12 10.41 17.59
N GLU A 392 -15.93 10.40 18.64
CA GLU A 392 -15.92 9.37 19.67
C GLU A 392 -16.89 8.26 19.24
N GLY A 393 -16.41 7.38 18.37
CA GLY A 393 -17.19 6.31 17.75
C GLY A 393 -16.62 6.08 16.35
N ASP A 394 -15.94 4.97 16.07
CA ASP A 394 -16.56 3.66 16.18
C ASP A 394 -15.55 2.54 16.43
N MET A 395 -15.86 1.76 17.47
CA MET A 395 -15.47 0.37 17.67
C MET A 395 -15.89 -0.56 16.50
N PHE A 396 -16.45 -0.05 15.40
CA PHE A 396 -16.75 -0.82 14.18
C PHE A 396 -15.53 -1.09 13.30
N PHE A 397 -14.57 -0.15 13.19
CA PHE A 397 -13.44 -0.33 12.25
C PHE A 397 -12.33 -1.25 12.78
N LEU A 398 -12.17 -1.33 14.11
CA LEU A 398 -11.10 -2.13 14.74
C LEU A 398 -11.48 -3.60 14.96
N ASN A 399 -12.77 -3.92 15.06
CA ASN A 399 -13.21 -5.31 15.29
C ASN A 399 -13.20 -6.18 14.02
N ALA A 400 -13.15 -5.58 12.83
CA ALA A 400 -13.00 -6.32 11.56
C ALA A 400 -11.61 -6.99 11.40
N PHE A 401 -10.62 -6.60 12.20
CA PHE A 401 -9.26 -7.14 12.12
C PHE A 401 -9.02 -8.40 12.95
N ARG A 402 -9.95 -8.78 13.84
CA ARG A 402 -9.79 -9.95 14.73
C ARG A 402 -10.75 -11.08 14.33
N GLY A 403 -10.67 -11.50 13.07
CA GLY A 403 -11.41 -12.64 12.53
C GLY A 403 -10.52 -13.88 12.40
N SER A 404 -10.72 -14.83 13.29
CA SER A 404 -10.11 -16.16 13.39
C SER A 404 -9.91 -16.90 12.06
N GLN A 405 -8.69 -17.40 11.79
CA GLN A 405 -8.51 -18.68 11.08
C GLN A 405 -7.34 -19.49 11.66
N GLN A 406 -7.69 -20.67 12.18
CA GLN A 406 -6.78 -21.75 12.51
C GLN A 406 -6.40 -22.50 11.23
N ASN A 407 -5.13 -22.49 10.82
CA ASN A 407 -4.49 -23.62 10.14
C ASN A 407 -2.96 -23.49 10.14
N PRO A 408 -2.19 -24.60 10.29
CA PRO A 408 -0.81 -24.54 10.78
C PRO A 408 0.26 -24.58 9.68
N SER A 409 1.13 -23.56 9.62
CA SER A 409 2.53 -23.62 9.15
C SER A 409 3.17 -22.22 9.23
N SER A 410 4.41 -22.13 9.74
CA SER A 410 5.03 -20.90 10.30
C SER A 410 5.99 -20.16 9.35
N ARG A 411 6.27 -18.84 9.61
CA ARG A 411 7.61 -18.16 9.57
C ARG A 411 7.57 -16.60 9.67
N VAL A 412 8.74 -16.02 10.00
CA VAL A 412 9.26 -14.63 9.87
C VAL A 412 9.30 -13.74 11.14
N ALA A 413 10.50 -13.53 11.69
CA ALA A 413 10.89 -12.30 12.37
C ALA A 413 11.43 -11.31 11.33
N GLN A 414 10.95 -10.07 11.35
CA GLN A 414 11.40 -9.03 10.42
C GLN A 414 12.22 -7.99 11.18
N THR A 415 13.50 -7.93 10.86
CA THR A 415 14.38 -6.84 11.26
C THR A 415 14.41 -5.83 10.13
N THR A 416 14.16 -4.57 10.45
CA THR A 416 14.19 -3.44 9.53
C THR A 416 15.27 -2.49 10.01
N LEU A 417 16.30 -2.27 9.20
CA LEU A 417 17.26 -1.17 9.42
C LEU A 417 16.61 0.11 8.92
N CYS A 418 16.40 1.09 9.79
CA CYS A 418 15.66 2.31 9.49
C CYS A 418 16.57 3.49 9.12
#